data_AF-A0A1M6HSJ5-F1
#
_entry.id   AF-A0A1M6HSJ5-F1
#
_cell.length_a   1.000
_cell.length_b   1.000
_cell.length_c   1.000
_cell.angle_alpha   90.00
_cell.angle_beta   90.00
_cell.angle_gamma   90.00
#
_symmetry.space_group_name_H-M   'P 1'
#
loop_
_entity.id
_entity.type
_entity.pdbx_description
1 polymer ?
#
loop_
_entity_poly.entity_id
_entity_poly.type
_entity_poly.pdbx_seq_one_letter_code
_entity_poly.pdbx_strand_id
1 'polypeptide(L)'
;MPKLTSEQVKQLADNMLHMTNALGDYRYENFDKLTEDENKKIKEIHGQMLNYTTELYTKSALLTMEDIESSLAQIDTISAKTRQLYKSLTGVQNVIDQATGVLKIAAAILSLDTTQISASIKKMIG
;
A
#
# COMPACT_ATOMS: atom_id res chain seq x y z
N MET A 1 -21.10 -9.69 -7.12
CA MET A 1 -19.87 -9.27 -6.42
C MET A 1 -19.87 -7.77 -6.38
N PRO A 2 -19.68 -7.16 -5.21
CA PRO A 2 -19.63 -5.71 -5.11
C PRO A 2 -18.38 -5.21 -5.88
N LYS A 3 -18.54 -4.15 -6.68
CA LYS A 3 -17.50 -3.62 -7.57
C LYS A 3 -17.01 -2.27 -7.01
N LEU A 4 -15.84 -1.81 -7.45
CA LEU A 4 -15.26 -0.52 -7.06
C LEU A 4 -15.68 0.57 -8.04
N THR A 5 -15.97 1.78 -7.54
CA THR A 5 -16.10 2.97 -8.41
C THR A 5 -14.74 3.52 -8.84
N SER A 6 -14.72 4.30 -9.91
CA SER A 6 -13.48 4.97 -10.34
C SER A 6 -12.93 5.93 -9.30
N GLU A 7 -13.79 6.63 -8.56
CA GLU A 7 -13.33 7.48 -7.47
C GLU A 7 -12.72 6.62 -6.35
N GLN A 8 -13.32 5.47 -6.06
CA GLN A 8 -12.78 4.53 -5.09
C GLN A 8 -11.44 3.94 -5.52
N VAL A 9 -11.30 3.50 -6.78
CA VAL A 9 -10.01 3.01 -7.30
C VAL A 9 -8.95 4.12 -7.26
N LYS A 10 -9.34 5.36 -7.56
CA LYS A 10 -8.45 6.52 -7.47
C LYS A 10 -8.03 6.80 -6.02
N GLN A 11 -8.95 6.77 -5.07
CA GLN A 11 -8.64 6.93 -3.64
C GLN A 11 -7.70 5.81 -3.14
N LEU A 12 -7.88 4.59 -3.63
CA LEU A 12 -6.94 3.49 -3.37
C LEU A 12 -5.56 3.77 -3.97
N ALA A 13 -5.49 4.29 -5.20
CA ALA A 13 -4.24 4.69 -5.83
C ALA A 13 -3.55 5.81 -5.03
N ASP A 14 -4.29 6.84 -4.58
CA ASP A 14 -3.77 7.94 -3.77
C ASP A 14 -3.21 7.43 -2.43
N ASN A 15 -3.93 6.54 -1.74
CA ASN A 15 -3.45 5.90 -0.51
C ASN A 15 -2.19 5.07 -0.74
N MET A 16 -2.16 4.30 -1.82
CA MET A 16 -0.99 3.51 -2.21
C MET A 16 0.20 4.41 -2.52
N LEU A 17 0.00 5.52 -3.23
CA LEU A 17 1.04 6.50 -3.51
C LEU A 17 1.61 7.08 -2.22
N HIS A 18 0.75 7.45 -1.26
CA HIS A 18 1.20 7.98 0.03
C HIS A 18 2.03 6.96 0.83
N MET A 19 1.64 5.68 0.86
CA MET A 19 2.42 4.63 1.53
C MET A 19 3.75 4.37 0.80
N THR A 20 3.73 4.40 -0.54
CA THR A 20 4.91 4.24 -1.39
C THR A 20 5.93 5.34 -1.11
N ASN A 21 5.49 6.60 -1.12
CA ASN A 21 6.35 7.74 -0.83
C ASN A 21 6.92 7.66 0.59
N ALA A 22 6.11 7.29 1.59
CA ALA A 22 6.61 7.15 2.96
C ALA A 22 7.71 6.07 3.10
N LEU A 23 7.63 4.98 2.32
CA LEU A 23 8.71 3.98 2.27
C LEU A 23 9.96 4.53 1.57
N GLY A 24 9.78 5.30 0.50
CA GLY A 24 10.85 6.02 -0.18
C GLY A 24 11.57 7.02 0.74
N ASP A 25 10.81 7.81 1.49
CA ASP A 25 11.30 8.76 2.49
C ASP A 25 12.09 8.04 3.58
N TYR A 26 11.53 6.97 4.16
CA TYR A 26 12.24 6.15 5.16
C TYR A 26 13.58 5.65 4.63
N ARG A 27 13.62 5.13 3.40
CA ARG A 27 14.85 4.64 2.76
C ARG A 27 15.86 5.76 2.58
N TYR A 28 15.41 6.94 2.19
CA TYR A 28 16.27 8.10 1.97
C TYR A 28 16.84 8.61 3.30
N GLU A 29 16.00 8.81 4.31
CA GLU A 29 16.38 9.31 5.65
C GLU A 29 17.29 8.35 6.43
N ASN A 30 17.25 7.06 6.10
CA ASN A 30 18.04 6.03 6.77
C ASN A 30 19.11 5.40 5.85
N PHE A 31 19.39 5.99 4.69
CA PHE A 31 20.22 5.37 3.65
C PHE A 31 21.56 4.85 4.19
N ASP A 32 22.26 5.66 5.01
CA ASP A 32 23.57 5.33 5.58
C ASP A 32 23.50 4.35 6.75
N LYS A 33 22.31 4.08 7.29
CA LYS A 33 22.08 3.16 8.42
C LYS A 33 21.59 1.79 7.97
N LEU A 34 21.15 1.67 6.72
CA LEU A 34 20.71 0.42 6.13
C LEU A 34 21.92 -0.37 5.66
N THR A 35 21.90 -1.68 5.90
CA THR A 35 22.78 -2.60 5.17
C THR A 35 22.45 -2.56 3.68
N GLU A 36 23.40 -2.99 2.84
CA GLU A 36 23.19 -3.05 1.39
C GLU A 36 21.97 -3.91 1.02
N ASP A 37 21.81 -5.06 1.69
CA ASP A 37 20.69 -5.97 1.48
C ASP A 37 19.34 -5.36 1.90
N GLU A 38 19.29 -4.69 3.06
CA GLU A 38 18.07 -3.98 3.51
C GLU A 38 17.71 -2.85 2.54
N ASN A 39 18.69 -2.07 2.12
CA ASN A 39 18.49 -0.96 1.18
C ASN A 39 17.98 -1.46 -0.18
N LYS A 40 18.58 -2.53 -0.69
CA LYS A 40 18.14 -3.21 -1.92
C LYS A 40 16.72 -3.74 -1.75
N LYS A 41 16.42 -4.42 -0.64
CA LYS A 41 15.08 -4.98 -0.40
C LYS A 41 14.01 -3.91 -0.34
N ILE A 42 14.26 -2.81 0.39
CA ILE A 42 13.32 -1.68 0.46
C ILE A 42 13.16 -1.04 -0.92
N LYS A 43 14.24 -0.87 -1.69
CA LYS A 43 14.18 -0.35 -3.06
C LYS A 43 13.31 -1.22 -3.98
N GLU A 44 13.46 -2.54 -3.89
CA GLU A 44 12.65 -3.49 -4.67
C GLU A 44 11.16 -3.37 -4.31
N ILE A 45 10.81 -3.36 -3.02
CA ILE A 45 9.42 -3.23 -2.57
C ILE A 45 8.84 -1.87 -3.00
N HIS A 46 9.60 -0.78 -2.83
CA HIS A 46 9.21 0.55 -3.28
C HIS A 46 8.91 0.59 -4.78
N GLY A 47 9.77 -0.02 -5.61
CA GLY A 47 9.54 -0.13 -7.05
C GLY A 47 8.27 -0.91 -7.41
N GLN A 48 7.99 -2.01 -6.72
CA GLN A 48 6.76 -2.79 -6.93
C GLN A 48 5.51 -2.00 -6.53
N MET A 49 5.57 -1.26 -5.41
CA MET A 49 4.46 -0.41 -4.96
C MET A 49 4.16 0.74 -5.94
N LEU A 50 5.19 1.34 -6.55
CA LEU A 50 5.02 2.33 -7.62
C LEU A 50 4.31 1.74 -8.85
N ASN A 51 4.69 0.53 -9.26
CA ASN A 51 4.04 -0.15 -10.38
C ASN A 51 2.55 -0.40 -10.10
N TYR A 52 2.21 -0.90 -8.92
CA TYR A 52 0.81 -1.15 -8.53
C TYR A 52 -0.01 0.14 -8.41
N THR A 53 0.60 1.20 -7.87
CA THR A 53 -0.03 2.53 -7.81
C THR A 53 -0.38 3.03 -9.21
N THR A 54 0.54 2.88 -10.16
CA THR A 54 0.34 3.26 -11.57
C THR A 54 -0.77 2.44 -12.22
N GLU A 55 -0.81 1.14 -11.96
CA GLU A 55 -1.87 0.27 -12.47
C GLU A 55 -3.25 0.64 -11.91
N LEU A 56 -3.33 1.00 -10.63
CA LEU A 56 -4.58 1.47 -10.01
C LEU A 56 -5.07 2.78 -10.65
N TYR A 57 -4.20 3.77 -10.88
CA TYR A 57 -4.58 4.99 -11.61
C TYR A 57 -5.03 4.69 -13.04
N THR A 58 -4.39 3.73 -13.71
CA THR A 58 -4.80 3.30 -15.05
C THR A 58 -6.20 2.68 -15.01
N LYS A 59 -6.48 1.80 -14.04
CA LYS A 59 -7.82 1.20 -13.86
C LYS A 59 -8.87 2.24 -13.47
N SER A 60 -8.56 3.22 -12.62
CA SER A 60 -9.53 4.27 -12.25
C SER A 60 -9.93 5.13 -13.44
N ALA A 61 -9.01 5.40 -14.38
CA ALA A 61 -9.32 6.11 -15.61
C ALA A 61 -10.17 5.31 -16.61
N LEU A 62 -10.11 3.98 -16.55
CA LEU A 62 -10.79 3.08 -17.50
C LEU A 62 -12.16 2.59 -17.02
N LEU A 63 -12.46 2.71 -15.72
CA LEU A 63 -13.68 2.16 -15.13
C LEU A 63 -14.86 3.16 -15.14
N THR A 64 -16.07 2.60 -15.19
CA THR A 64 -17.37 3.25 -14.89
C THR A 64 -18.23 2.23 -14.14
N MET A 65 -18.07 2.06 -12.82
CA MET A 65 -18.80 1.04 -12.05
C MET A 65 -19.09 1.48 -10.60
N GLU A 66 -20.00 0.79 -9.89
CA GLU A 66 -20.65 1.13 -8.60
C GLU A 66 -19.82 0.76 -7.34
N ASP A 67 -20.42 0.90 -6.13
CA ASP A 67 -19.85 1.35 -4.83
C ASP A 67 -19.45 0.27 -3.78
N ILE A 68 -18.29 0.42 -3.10
CA ILE A 68 -17.84 -0.36 -1.90
C ILE A 68 -17.28 0.43 -0.71
N GLU A 69 -17.97 1.48 -0.25
CA GLU A 69 -17.54 2.40 0.84
C GLU A 69 -16.82 1.78 2.06
N SER A 70 -17.29 0.63 2.58
CA SER A 70 -16.77 0.06 3.84
C SER A 70 -15.31 -0.43 3.77
N SER A 71 -14.88 -0.95 2.62
CA SER A 71 -13.49 -1.41 2.43
C SER A 71 -12.52 -0.24 2.25
N LEU A 72 -12.99 0.89 1.70
CA LEU A 72 -12.15 2.08 1.56
C LEU A 72 -11.83 2.73 2.89
N ALA A 73 -12.81 2.87 3.78
CA ALA A 73 -12.58 3.48 5.09
C ALA A 73 -11.49 2.72 5.88
N GLN A 74 -11.42 1.39 5.73
CA GLN A 74 -10.37 0.58 6.34
C GLN A 74 -9.00 0.77 5.68
N ILE A 75 -8.97 0.96 4.35
CA ILE A 75 -7.74 1.21 3.60
C ILE A 75 -7.19 2.62 3.89
N ASP A 76 -8.06 3.64 4.00
CA ASP A 76 -7.68 4.98 4.48
C ASP A 76 -7.02 4.90 5.87
N THR A 77 -7.65 4.14 6.77
CA THR A 77 -7.14 3.94 8.13
C THR A 77 -5.76 3.27 8.11
N ILE A 78 -5.57 2.24 7.28
CA ILE A 78 -4.29 1.55 7.14
C ILE A 78 -3.24 2.44 6.50
N SER A 79 -3.60 3.23 5.49
CA SER A 79 -2.72 4.21 4.86
C SER A 79 -2.21 5.20 5.91
N ALA A 80 -3.11 5.80 6.69
CA ALA A 80 -2.75 6.70 7.77
C ALA A 80 -1.84 6.04 8.82
N LYS A 81 -2.20 4.85 9.29
CA LYS A 81 -1.42 4.08 10.29
C LYS A 81 -0.05 3.68 9.75
N THR A 82 0.04 3.22 8.50
CA THR A 82 1.28 2.78 7.88
C THR A 82 2.26 3.93 7.74
N ARG A 83 1.79 5.12 7.33
CA ARG A 83 2.62 6.33 7.30
C ARG A 83 3.15 6.71 8.68
N GLN A 84 2.32 6.59 9.71
CA GLN A 84 2.75 6.84 11.09
C GLN A 84 3.75 5.78 11.57
N LEU A 85 3.50 4.52 11.25
CA LEU A 85 4.37 3.39 11.58
C LEU A 85 5.76 3.60 10.98
N TYR A 86 5.89 3.89 9.69
CA TYR A 86 7.20 4.14 9.07
C TYR A 86 8.00 5.25 9.75
N LYS A 87 7.34 6.27 10.32
CA LYS A 87 8.00 7.34 11.09
C LYS A 87 8.41 6.92 12.50
N SER A 88 7.72 5.94 13.09
CA SER A 88 7.93 5.50 14.48
C SER A 88 8.73 4.20 14.61
N LEU A 89 8.85 3.42 13.54
CA LEU A 89 9.50 2.12 13.56
C LEU A 89 11.02 2.30 13.68
N THR A 90 11.58 1.71 14.73
CA THR A 90 13.02 1.71 14.99
C THR A 90 13.74 0.49 14.39
N GLY A 91 12.99 -0.49 13.86
CA GLY A 91 13.52 -1.73 13.29
C GLY A 91 13.25 -1.83 11.79
N VAL A 92 14.32 -1.99 11.01
CA VAL A 92 14.27 -2.10 9.54
C VAL A 92 13.41 -3.29 9.10
N GLN A 93 13.49 -4.44 9.80
CA GLN A 93 12.67 -5.60 9.49
C GLN A 93 11.17 -5.32 9.64
N ASN A 94 10.77 -4.54 10.66
CA ASN A 94 9.37 -4.17 10.83
C ASN A 94 8.88 -3.28 9.68
N VAL A 95 9.75 -2.42 9.15
CA VAL A 95 9.45 -1.60 7.96
C VAL A 95 9.26 -2.47 6.73
N ILE A 96 10.14 -3.45 6.53
CA ILE A 96 10.06 -4.42 5.42
C ILE A 96 8.78 -5.25 5.52
N ASP A 97 8.42 -5.73 6.71
CA ASP A 97 7.23 -6.54 6.95
C ASP A 97 5.96 -5.73 6.66
N GLN A 98 5.90 -4.48 7.15
CA GLN A 98 4.80 -3.57 6.88
C GLN A 98 4.67 -3.26 5.38
N ALA A 99 5.78 -2.96 4.71
CA ALA A 99 5.80 -2.70 3.26
C ALA A 99 5.34 -3.91 2.44
N THR A 100 5.74 -5.11 2.85
CA THR A 100 5.28 -6.36 2.25
C THR A 100 3.78 -6.59 2.47
N GLY A 101 3.25 -6.20 3.63
CA GLY A 101 1.81 -6.21 3.91
C GLY A 101 1.03 -5.30 2.96
N VAL A 102 1.49 -4.06 2.78
CA VAL A 102 0.89 -3.11 1.83
C VAL A 102 0.90 -3.66 0.41
N LEU A 103 2.01 -4.29 0.00
CA LEU A 103 2.13 -4.92 -1.31
C LEU A 103 1.06 -6.00 -1.54
N LYS A 104 0.76 -6.81 -0.51
CA LYS A 104 -0.28 -7.84 -0.57
C LYS A 104 -1.69 -7.24 -0.69
N ILE A 105 -1.97 -6.16 0.03
CA ILE A 105 -3.24 -5.42 -0.12
C ILE A 105 -3.38 -4.92 -1.56
N ALA A 106 -2.34 -4.29 -2.11
CA ALA A 106 -2.35 -3.77 -3.47
C ALA A 106 -2.60 -4.87 -4.51
N ALA A 107 -1.93 -6.02 -4.38
CA ALA A 107 -2.15 -7.17 -5.25
C ALA A 107 -3.60 -7.69 -5.16
N ALA A 108 -4.18 -7.75 -3.96
CA ALA A 108 -5.56 -8.16 -3.74
C ALA A 108 -6.60 -7.17 -4.32
N ILE A 109 -6.30 -5.86 -4.28
CA ILE A 109 -7.12 -4.84 -4.93
C ILE A 109 -7.08 -5.00 -6.44
N LEU A 110 -5.89 -5.19 -7.01
CA LEU A 110 -5.70 -5.35 -8.46
C LEU A 110 -6.39 -6.62 -8.99
N SER A 111 -6.45 -7.68 -8.18
CA SER A 111 -7.19 -8.91 -8.50
C SER A 111 -8.70 -8.84 -8.21
N LEU A 112 -9.18 -7.73 -7.64
CA LEU A 112 -10.57 -7.54 -7.19
C LEU A 112 -11.02 -8.60 -6.17
N ASP A 113 -10.08 -9.16 -5.40
CA ASP A 113 -10.34 -10.19 -4.41
C ASP A 113 -10.69 -9.54 -3.05
N THR A 114 -11.97 -9.19 -2.89
CA THR A 114 -12.51 -8.58 -1.66
C THR A 114 -12.26 -9.39 -0.38
N THR A 115 -12.09 -10.71 -0.50
CA THR A 115 -11.78 -11.58 0.64
C THR A 115 -10.33 -11.43 1.05
N GLN A 116 -9.40 -11.44 0.08
CA GLN A 116 -7.99 -11.17 0.36
C GLN A 116 -7.72 -9.74 0.81
N ILE A 117 -8.48 -8.76 0.30
CA ILE A 117 -8.41 -7.38 0.80
C ILE A 117 -8.71 -7.37 2.30
N SER A 118 -9.87 -7.91 2.70
CA SER A 118 -10.29 -7.97 4.10
C SER A 118 -9.31 -8.75 4.99
N ALA A 119 -8.78 -9.87 4.51
CA ALA A 119 -7.81 -10.68 5.24
C ALA A 119 -6.46 -9.97 5.43
N SER A 120 -5.97 -9.32 4.38
CA SER A 120 -4.69 -8.59 4.40
C SER A 120 -4.78 -7.35 5.29
N ILE A 121 -5.92 -6.64 5.24
CA ILE A 121 -6.26 -5.54 6.14
C ILE A 121 -6.19 -6.03 7.58
N LYS A 122 -6.95 -7.08 7.96
CA LYS A 122 -6.96 -7.62 9.33
C LYS A 122 -5.56 -7.95 9.85
N LYS A 123 -4.70 -8.51 9.01
CA LYS A 123 -3.32 -8.86 9.38
C LYS A 123 -2.41 -7.65 9.59
N MET A 124 -2.75 -6.48 9.04
CA MET A 124 -1.99 -5.24 9.23
C MET A 124 -2.48 -4.41 10.42
N ILE A 125 -3.72 -4.59 10.88
CA ILE A 125 -4.30 -3.84 12.01
C ILE A 125 -4.45 -4.66 13.30
N GLY A 126 -4.39 -5.99 13.23
CA GLY A 126 -4.41 -6.90 14.38
C GLY A 126 -3.01 -7.42 14.69
#